data_AF-A0A812SPH1-F1
#
_entry.id   AF-A0A812SPH1-F1
#
_cell.length_a   1.000
_cell.length_b   1.000
_cell.length_c   1.000
_cell.angle_alpha   90.00
_cell.angle_beta   90.00
_cell.angle_gamma   90.00
#
_symmetry.space_group_name_H-M   'P 1'
#
loop_
_entity.id
_entity.type
_entity.pdbx_description
1 polymer ?
#
loop_
_entity_poly.entity_id
_entity_poly.type
_entity_poly.pdbx_seq_one_letter_code
_entity_poly.pdbx_strand_id
1 'polypeptide(L)'
;MAILTGLFNVGMWFYVLVQMSVRLPNAIERIPQAALDERVFRNTTYLSLDDLAEVVDPTELNVNINRMFIVAREVYDWHLLLRACFFGYFFILIMKFFKSFQANPRLDVVVQTIVHCSVNVAHFGIVFFAIFCSYSFAGHFLLGHKIKGWSSMLGSLFMCWSTSLNTEMVQDFSIPVQAVCFVWTLTYQVLVQQVMLNMLYCIVFDSYYSIKGASGKPLTLYQQIQGAIADARETRGFVEMWVLIVQMEDDDFPAHPAEIVTVRSLKRAFEREGMSRTNAEYLVKKAADFVKEQTEQVEITLSDAIRVTGHIQNTMLKTLELGEESLDMIKTEARNKEAAEKAKERSAFVSNNMNDVPGLDTKQDVNMSESQWRVSDEVCDAVEITLHNISSLLDHCRQEQTDLAGDVNTALQDIWREEDKRYKDLDVLLHELEHGLQAVERSIGSMGVSFSGTNFQQLASVPERLDDPDLLQLLLSGEERGGACVSRLDAKLGELKQQMHELSGKAGDTAELRDLFWKVEVNMRKLNNGKGVIPMKCFIREQPKPEKRQRRPDSREDDD
;
A
#
# COMPACT_ATOMS: atom_id res chain seq x y z
N MET A 1 6.82 -17.90 22.87
CA MET A 1 8.14 -17.23 22.85
C MET A 1 8.26 -16.12 23.89
N ALA A 2 7.59 -14.96 23.78
CA ALA A 2 7.77 -13.85 24.74
C ALA A 2 7.58 -14.25 26.23
N ILE A 3 6.57 -15.07 26.54
CA ILE A 3 6.33 -15.58 27.91
C ILE A 3 7.51 -16.45 28.39
N LEU A 4 8.02 -17.34 27.53
CA LEU A 4 9.17 -18.20 27.85
C LEU A 4 10.43 -17.38 28.08
N THR A 5 10.69 -16.37 27.24
CA THR A 5 11.83 -15.44 27.42
C THR A 5 11.69 -14.64 28.71
N GLY A 6 10.47 -14.22 29.06
CA GLY A 6 10.19 -13.54 30.34
C GLY A 6 10.48 -14.43 31.54
N LEU A 7 9.99 -15.68 31.55
CA LEU A 7 10.25 -16.65 32.61
C LEU A 7 11.76 -16.96 32.73
N PHE A 8 12.46 -17.10 31.61
CA PHE A 8 13.91 -17.28 31.59
C PHE A 8 14.65 -16.10 32.24
N ASN A 9 14.28 -14.86 31.91
CA ASN A 9 14.86 -13.66 32.52
C ASN A 9 14.59 -13.58 34.03
N VAL A 10 13.39 -13.95 34.48
CA VAL A 10 13.07 -14.01 35.92
C VAL A 10 13.92 -15.08 36.62
N GLY A 11 14.10 -16.25 36.01
CA GLY A 11 14.97 -17.31 36.52
C GLY A 11 16.44 -16.86 36.64
N MET A 12 16.97 -16.19 35.63
CA MET A 12 18.33 -15.62 35.69
C MET A 12 18.46 -14.51 36.73
N TRP A 13 17.45 -13.65 36.87
CA TRP A 13 17.45 -12.63 37.92
C TRP A 13 17.46 -13.24 39.31
N PHE A 14 16.66 -14.28 39.55
CA PHE A 14 16.67 -15.02 40.81
C PHE A 14 18.04 -15.69 41.06
N TYR A 15 18.66 -16.26 40.03
CA TYR A 15 20.00 -16.83 40.13
C TYR A 15 21.03 -15.77 40.55
N VAL A 16 21.03 -14.58 39.92
CA VAL A 16 21.91 -13.46 40.29
C VAL A 16 21.67 -13.02 41.73
N LEU A 17 20.40 -12.94 42.16
CA LEU A 17 20.07 -12.60 43.53
C LEU A 17 20.61 -13.61 44.54
N VAL A 18 20.48 -14.92 44.29
CA VAL A 18 21.02 -15.96 45.19
C VAL A 18 22.54 -15.89 45.26
N GLN A 19 23.22 -15.63 44.14
CA GLN A 19 24.67 -15.45 44.14
C GLN A 19 25.09 -14.22 44.96
N MET A 20 24.36 -13.11 44.81
CA MET A 20 24.65 -11.85 45.51
C MET A 20 24.29 -11.89 46.99
N SER A 21 23.21 -12.57 47.39
CA SER A 21 22.71 -12.58 48.78
C SER A 21 23.25 -13.72 49.62
N VAL A 22 23.63 -14.85 49.01
CA VAL A 22 24.12 -16.02 49.75
C VAL A 22 25.60 -16.24 49.49
N ARG A 23 26.02 -16.38 48.22
CA ARG A 23 27.39 -16.82 47.93
C ARG A 23 28.43 -15.74 48.21
N LEU A 24 28.14 -14.49 47.85
CA LEU A 24 29.08 -13.39 48.05
C LEU A 24 29.28 -13.08 49.56
N PRO A 25 28.24 -12.94 50.40
CA PRO A 25 28.41 -12.78 51.85
C PRO A 25 29.14 -13.96 52.49
N ASN A 26 28.82 -15.21 52.11
CA ASN A 26 29.53 -16.39 52.60
C ASN A 26 31.04 -16.38 52.25
N ALA A 27 31.43 -15.76 51.14
CA ALA A 27 32.83 -15.58 50.78
C ALA A 27 33.49 -14.44 51.57
N ILE A 28 32.74 -13.38 51.87
CA ILE A 28 33.19 -12.22 52.65
C ILE A 28 33.36 -12.58 54.13
N GLU A 29 32.44 -13.34 54.73
CA GLU A 29 32.48 -13.76 56.14
C GLU A 29 33.68 -14.65 56.47
N ARG A 30 34.28 -15.31 55.47
CA ARG A 30 35.52 -16.09 55.64
C ARG A 30 36.76 -15.22 55.86
N ILE A 31 36.66 -13.92 55.55
CA ILE A 31 37.69 -12.96 55.88
C ILE A 31 37.39 -12.50 57.31
N PRO A 32 38.31 -12.65 58.28
CA PRO A 32 38.05 -12.26 59.66
C PRO A 32 38.15 -10.74 59.82
N GLN A 33 37.18 -10.03 59.23
CA GLN A 33 37.08 -8.58 59.21
C GLN A 33 37.10 -8.00 60.62
N ALA A 34 36.34 -8.60 61.55
CA ALA A 34 36.29 -8.14 62.93
C ALA A 34 37.67 -8.20 63.64
N ALA A 35 38.45 -9.26 63.41
CA ALA A 35 39.78 -9.40 64.01
C ALA A 35 40.79 -8.44 63.38
N LEU A 36 40.70 -8.24 62.06
CA LEU A 36 41.51 -7.27 61.33
C LEU A 36 41.17 -5.84 61.77
N ASP A 37 39.89 -5.49 61.86
CA ASP A 37 39.39 -4.19 62.28
C ASP A 37 39.81 -3.88 63.72
N GLU A 38 39.64 -4.82 64.66
CA GLU A 38 40.09 -4.63 66.04
C GLU A 38 41.59 -4.31 66.11
N ARG A 39 42.41 -4.96 65.26
CA ARG A 39 43.86 -4.73 65.20
C ARG A 39 44.19 -3.37 64.61
N VAL A 40 43.50 -2.95 63.54
CA VAL A 40 43.62 -1.59 62.96
C VAL A 40 43.27 -0.53 64.00
N PHE A 41 42.14 -0.69 64.70
CA PHE A 41 41.69 0.26 65.71
C PHE A 41 42.64 0.34 66.90
N ARG A 42 43.26 -0.79 67.30
CA ARG A 42 44.21 -0.83 68.41
C ARG A 42 45.56 -0.19 68.07
N ASN A 43 46.10 -0.43 66.88
CA ASN A 43 47.42 0.08 66.50
C ASN A 43 47.38 1.53 65.96
N THR A 44 46.23 2.05 65.54
CA THR A 44 46.07 3.41 64.94
C THR A 44 46.95 3.70 63.71
N THR A 45 47.68 2.70 63.23
CA THR A 45 48.56 2.70 62.07
C THR A 45 48.18 1.56 61.12
N TYR A 46 48.68 1.57 59.88
CA TYR A 46 48.46 0.49 58.91
C TYR A 46 49.09 -0.83 59.43
N LEU A 47 48.43 -1.97 59.17
CA LEU A 47 48.99 -3.29 59.52
C LEU A 47 50.30 -3.52 58.76
N SER A 48 51.36 -3.88 59.49
CA SER A 48 52.55 -4.46 58.89
C SER A 48 52.30 -5.92 58.47
N LEU A 49 53.15 -6.47 57.61
CA LEU A 49 53.06 -7.88 57.19
C LEU A 49 53.23 -8.83 58.39
N ASP A 50 54.06 -8.44 59.36
CA ASP A 50 54.29 -9.22 60.58
C ASP A 50 53.05 -9.20 61.48
N ASP A 51 52.40 -8.04 61.66
CA ASP A 51 51.15 -7.91 62.41
C ASP A 51 49.99 -8.69 61.77
N LEU A 52 49.97 -8.77 60.43
CA LEU A 52 48.96 -9.51 59.69
C LEU A 52 49.13 -11.03 59.87
N ALA A 53 50.39 -11.51 59.84
CA ALA A 53 50.73 -12.91 60.03
C ALA A 53 50.39 -13.43 61.45
N GLU A 54 50.33 -12.53 62.46
CA GLU A 54 49.86 -12.88 63.81
C GLU A 54 48.36 -13.17 63.87
N VAL A 55 47.56 -12.53 63.01
CA VAL A 55 46.09 -12.63 63.03
C VAL A 55 45.59 -13.74 62.11
N VAL A 56 46.14 -13.82 60.89
CA VAL A 56 45.79 -14.81 59.88
C VAL A 56 47.01 -15.15 59.04
N ASP A 57 47.15 -16.43 58.69
CA ASP A 57 48.17 -16.85 57.74
C ASP A 57 48.01 -16.11 56.39
N PRO A 58 49.03 -15.37 55.91
CA PRO A 58 48.93 -14.59 54.68
C PRO A 58 48.54 -15.44 53.46
N THR A 59 48.88 -16.74 53.44
CA THR A 59 48.50 -17.61 52.33
C THR A 59 47.00 -17.92 52.36
N GLU A 60 46.44 -18.21 53.52
CA GLU A 60 45.00 -18.42 53.71
C GLU A 60 44.19 -17.16 53.37
N LEU A 61 44.64 -15.98 53.82
CA LEU A 61 43.99 -14.71 53.50
C LEU A 61 43.95 -14.47 51.99
N ASN A 62 45.08 -14.66 51.29
CA ASN A 62 45.15 -14.52 49.84
C ASN A 62 44.22 -15.50 49.12
N VAL A 63 44.10 -16.74 49.60
CA VAL A 63 43.15 -17.73 49.04
C VAL A 63 41.71 -17.27 49.22
N ASN A 64 41.35 -16.75 50.38
CA ASN A 64 39.99 -16.27 50.66
C ASN A 64 39.64 -15.01 49.85
N ILE A 65 40.57 -14.06 49.73
CA ILE A 65 40.43 -12.88 48.87
C ILE A 65 40.25 -13.28 47.40
N ASN A 66 41.07 -14.20 46.89
CA ASN A 66 40.94 -14.70 45.52
C ASN A 66 39.58 -15.38 45.28
N ARG A 67 39.08 -16.16 46.24
CA ARG A 67 37.73 -16.76 46.17
C ARG A 67 36.65 -15.69 46.11
N MET A 68 36.75 -14.65 46.92
CA MET A 68 35.82 -13.51 46.90
C MET A 68 35.82 -12.84 45.51
N PHE A 69 37.00 -12.56 44.93
CA PHE A 69 37.10 -11.95 43.60
C PHE A 69 36.51 -12.84 42.49
N ILE A 70 36.71 -14.16 42.55
CA ILE A 70 36.12 -15.10 41.59
C ILE A 70 34.58 -15.06 41.66
N VAL A 71 34.01 -15.11 42.87
CA VAL A 71 32.55 -15.05 43.06
C VAL A 71 32.01 -13.69 42.61
N ALA A 72 32.68 -12.59 42.96
CA ALA A 72 32.30 -11.25 42.53
C ALA A 72 32.32 -11.09 41.00
N ARG A 73 33.33 -11.66 40.34
CA ARG A 73 33.41 -11.70 38.87
C ARG A 73 32.28 -12.52 38.27
N GLU A 74 31.99 -13.69 38.82
CA GLU A 74 30.88 -14.52 38.37
C GLU A 74 29.55 -13.75 38.48
N VAL A 75 29.28 -13.10 39.61
CA VAL A 75 28.09 -12.23 39.80
C VAL A 75 28.05 -11.11 38.76
N TYR A 76 29.17 -10.46 38.49
CA TYR A 76 29.27 -9.40 37.47
C TYR A 76 28.96 -9.93 36.06
N ASP A 77 29.53 -11.05 35.67
CA ASP A 77 29.33 -11.66 34.35
C ASP A 77 27.86 -12.08 34.14
N TRP A 78 27.23 -12.69 35.17
CA TRP A 78 25.80 -13.02 35.12
C TRP A 78 24.91 -11.78 35.09
N HIS A 79 25.26 -10.72 35.82
CA HIS A 79 24.53 -9.47 35.77
C HIS A 79 24.64 -8.80 34.39
N LEU A 80 25.81 -8.86 33.73
CA LEU A 80 25.99 -8.35 32.38
C LEU A 80 25.14 -9.13 31.37
N LEU A 81 25.14 -10.47 31.46
CA LEU A 81 24.30 -11.33 30.64
C LEU A 81 22.81 -11.02 30.86
N LEU A 82 22.39 -10.87 32.12
CA LEU A 82 21.02 -10.52 32.47
C LEU A 82 20.59 -9.19 31.84
N ARG A 83 21.45 -8.16 31.87
CA ARG A 83 21.19 -6.87 31.20
C ARG A 83 21.01 -7.05 29.69
N ALA A 84 21.86 -7.85 29.05
CA ALA A 84 21.75 -8.13 27.62
C ALA A 84 20.43 -8.85 27.28
N CYS A 85 20.01 -9.81 28.11
CA CYS A 85 18.76 -10.55 27.92
C CYS A 85 17.51 -9.70 28.19
N PHE A 86 17.55 -8.76 29.15
CA PHE A 86 16.49 -7.77 29.34
C PHE A 86 16.37 -6.83 28.14
N PHE A 87 17.49 -6.36 27.60
CA PHE A 87 17.50 -5.56 26.38
C PHE A 87 16.88 -6.33 25.20
N GLY A 88 17.28 -7.59 24.99
CA GLY A 88 16.70 -8.44 23.96
C GLY A 88 15.20 -8.69 24.16
N TYR A 89 14.75 -8.88 25.40
CA TYR A 89 13.34 -9.02 25.73
C TYR A 89 12.54 -7.75 25.44
N PHE A 90 13.07 -6.58 25.78
CA PHE A 90 12.46 -5.30 25.45
C PHE A 90 12.29 -5.14 23.93
N PHE A 91 13.29 -5.54 23.15
CA PHE A 91 13.18 -5.55 21.68
C PHE A 91 12.08 -6.50 21.19
N ILE A 92 11.95 -7.71 21.76
CA ILE A 92 10.86 -8.64 21.42
C ILE A 92 9.48 -8.03 21.74
N LEU A 93 9.36 -7.27 22.85
CA LEU A 93 8.12 -6.57 23.18
C LEU A 93 7.78 -5.49 22.15
N ILE A 94 8.76 -4.71 21.68
CA ILE A 94 8.58 -3.76 20.57
C ILE A 94 8.14 -4.50 19.31
N MET A 95 8.78 -5.62 18.98
CA MET A 95 8.39 -6.42 17.80
C MET A 95 6.96 -6.96 17.92
N LYS A 96 6.54 -7.37 19.12
CA LYS A 96 5.17 -7.82 19.39
C LYS A 96 4.17 -6.66 19.27
N PHE A 97 4.57 -5.43 19.59
CA PHE A 97 3.73 -4.26 19.43
C PHE A 97 3.36 -4.02 17.96
N PHE A 98 4.27 -4.27 17.00
CA PHE A 98 3.94 -4.20 15.56
C PHE A 98 2.79 -5.13 15.15
N LYS A 99 2.58 -6.27 15.83
CA LYS A 99 1.41 -7.13 15.56
C LYS A 99 0.08 -6.43 15.86
N SER A 100 0.04 -5.55 16.87
CA SER A 100 -1.17 -4.79 17.20
C SER A 100 -1.54 -3.76 16.12
N PHE A 101 -0.59 -3.36 15.28
CA PHE A 101 -0.84 -2.41 14.19
C PHE A 101 -1.70 -3.01 13.06
N GLN A 102 -1.82 -4.32 12.98
CA GLN A 102 -2.73 -4.99 12.05
C GLN A 102 -4.21 -4.62 12.29
N ALA A 103 -4.56 -4.17 13.51
CA ALA A 103 -5.91 -3.71 13.80
C ALA A 103 -6.28 -2.38 13.11
N ASN A 104 -5.28 -1.58 12.70
CA ASN A 104 -5.52 -0.34 11.98
C ASN A 104 -5.26 -0.58 10.48
N PRO A 105 -6.27 -0.45 9.60
CA PRO A 105 -6.13 -0.82 8.19
C PRO A 105 -5.04 -0.04 7.46
N ARG A 106 -4.71 1.19 7.91
CA ARG A 106 -3.64 1.99 7.30
C ARG A 106 -2.24 1.48 7.67
N LEU A 107 -2.07 1.08 8.93
CA LEU A 107 -0.79 0.53 9.38
C LEU A 107 -0.64 -0.93 8.95
N ASP A 108 -1.75 -1.66 8.77
CA ASP A 108 -1.74 -3.03 8.26
C ASP A 108 -1.14 -3.09 6.86
N VAL A 109 -1.47 -2.14 5.96
CA VAL A 109 -0.82 -2.03 4.64
C VAL A 109 0.72 -2.01 4.75
N VAL A 110 1.26 -1.30 5.74
CA VAL A 110 2.73 -1.25 5.95
C VAL A 110 3.25 -2.59 6.47
N VAL A 111 2.54 -3.23 7.40
CA VAL A 111 2.93 -4.55 7.92
C VAL A 111 2.90 -5.59 6.80
N GLN A 112 1.85 -5.62 5.99
CA GLN A 112 1.71 -6.51 4.84
C GLN A 112 2.81 -6.25 3.79
N THR A 113 3.15 -4.98 3.55
CA THR A 113 4.27 -4.61 2.68
C THR A 113 5.58 -5.21 3.17
N ILE A 114 5.89 -5.09 4.47
CA ILE A 114 7.11 -5.64 5.06
C ILE A 114 7.13 -7.17 4.96
N VAL A 115 6.02 -7.84 5.25
CA VAL A 115 5.91 -9.30 5.16
C VAL A 115 6.11 -9.76 3.72
N HIS A 116 5.44 -9.13 2.77
CA HIS A 116 5.52 -9.47 1.35
C HIS A 116 6.91 -9.18 0.77
N CYS A 117 7.52 -8.04 1.11
CA CYS A 117 8.84 -7.66 0.59
C CYS A 117 9.99 -8.44 1.26
N SER A 118 9.77 -9.04 2.43
CA SER A 118 10.83 -9.70 3.23
C SER A 118 11.61 -10.76 2.45
N VAL A 119 10.95 -11.54 1.59
CA VAL A 119 11.60 -12.58 0.78
C VAL A 119 12.55 -11.94 -0.24
N ASN A 120 12.09 -10.91 -0.96
CA ASN A 120 12.90 -10.21 -1.95
C ASN A 120 14.05 -9.44 -1.29
N VAL A 121 13.77 -8.78 -0.17
CA VAL A 121 14.77 -8.09 0.65
C VAL A 121 15.81 -9.06 1.21
N ALA A 122 15.42 -10.26 1.62
CA ALA A 122 16.36 -11.29 2.10
C ALA A 122 17.29 -11.78 0.99
N HIS A 123 16.76 -12.05 -0.20
CA HIS A 123 17.57 -12.42 -1.37
C HIS A 123 18.56 -11.31 -1.74
N PHE A 124 18.08 -10.07 -1.84
CA PHE A 124 18.94 -8.91 -2.08
C PHE A 124 19.97 -8.74 -0.95
N GLY A 125 19.57 -8.94 0.30
CA GLY A 125 20.42 -8.87 1.48
C GLY A 125 21.62 -9.80 1.39
N ILE A 126 21.47 -11.03 0.90
CA ILE A 126 22.59 -11.97 0.71
C ILE A 126 23.63 -11.38 -0.25
N VAL A 127 23.20 -10.85 -1.39
CA VAL A 127 24.09 -10.23 -2.39
C VAL A 127 24.74 -8.97 -1.83
N PHE A 128 23.94 -8.11 -1.18
CA PHE A 128 24.41 -6.89 -0.52
C PHE A 128 25.49 -7.19 0.53
N PHE A 129 25.24 -8.13 1.45
CA PHE A 129 26.19 -8.49 2.49
C PHE A 129 27.46 -9.14 1.92
N ALA A 130 27.38 -9.92 0.85
CA ALA A 130 28.56 -10.47 0.19
C ALA A 130 29.49 -9.37 -0.36
N ILE A 131 28.91 -8.36 -1.05
CA ILE A 131 29.65 -7.21 -1.58
C ILE A 131 30.16 -6.34 -0.43
N PHE A 132 29.31 -6.02 0.55
CA PHE A 132 29.64 -5.23 1.73
C PHE A 132 30.80 -5.84 2.53
N CYS A 133 30.75 -7.14 2.82
CA CYS A 133 31.84 -7.86 3.51
C CYS A 133 33.13 -7.84 2.68
N SER A 134 33.04 -7.98 1.35
CA SER A 134 34.20 -7.90 0.46
C SER A 134 34.88 -6.52 0.54
N TYR A 135 34.09 -5.44 0.53
CA TYR A 135 34.61 -4.08 0.75
C TYR A 135 35.19 -3.91 2.15
N SER A 136 34.53 -4.44 3.18
CA SER A 136 35.03 -4.38 4.55
C SER A 136 36.39 -5.06 4.70
N PHE A 137 36.59 -6.25 4.09
CA PHE A 137 37.88 -6.94 4.10
C PHE A 137 38.93 -6.19 3.30
N ALA A 138 38.58 -5.63 2.14
CA ALA A 138 39.49 -4.76 1.38
C ALA A 138 39.93 -3.55 2.22
N GLY A 139 39.00 -2.92 2.95
CA GLY A 139 39.31 -1.81 3.87
C GLY A 139 40.18 -2.25 5.07
N HIS A 140 39.95 -3.46 5.62
CA HIS A 140 40.81 -4.04 6.65
C HIS A 140 42.26 -4.20 6.16
N PHE A 141 42.45 -4.71 4.95
CA PHE A 141 43.79 -4.87 4.38
C PHE A 141 44.46 -3.52 4.06
N LEU A 142 43.71 -2.55 3.54
CA LEU A 142 44.25 -1.24 3.19
C LEU A 142 44.59 -0.40 4.43
N LEU A 143 43.69 -0.33 5.41
CA LEU A 143 43.73 0.65 6.51
C LEU A 143 44.09 0.04 7.87
N GLY A 144 43.98 -1.28 8.02
CA GLY A 144 44.08 -1.95 9.32
C GLY A 144 45.43 -1.82 10.02
N HIS A 145 46.49 -1.54 9.28
CA HIS A 145 47.83 -1.35 9.84
C HIS A 145 48.07 0.04 10.46
N LYS A 146 47.23 1.05 10.15
CA LYS A 146 47.35 2.40 10.71
C LYS A 146 46.19 2.79 11.62
N ILE A 147 44.96 2.39 11.25
CA ILE A 147 43.77 2.85 11.94
C ILE A 147 43.26 1.73 12.85
N LYS A 148 43.27 1.98 14.17
CA LYS A 148 42.85 0.99 15.18
C LYS A 148 41.45 0.42 14.92
N GLY A 149 40.51 1.25 14.44
CA GLY A 149 39.15 0.78 14.09
C GLY A 149 39.13 -0.27 12.97
N TRP A 150 40.10 -0.22 12.05
CA TRP A 150 40.26 -1.17 10.94
C TRP A 150 41.18 -2.34 11.30
N SER A 151 41.75 -2.40 12.50
CA SER A 151 42.74 -3.43 12.88
C SER A 151 42.17 -4.83 13.08
N SER A 152 40.84 -4.97 13.21
CA SER A 152 40.16 -6.26 13.31
C SER A 152 39.11 -6.39 12.23
N MET A 153 38.86 -7.62 11.77
CA MET A 153 37.86 -7.92 10.74
C MET A 153 36.43 -7.52 11.15
N LEU A 154 36.09 -7.67 12.43
CA LEU A 154 34.80 -7.22 12.94
C LEU A 154 34.77 -5.70 13.08
N GLY A 155 35.88 -5.11 13.52
CA GLY A 155 36.07 -3.66 13.56
C GLY A 155 35.91 -3.02 12.19
N SER A 156 36.48 -3.61 11.13
CA SER A 156 36.34 -3.12 9.76
C SER A 156 34.91 -3.20 9.24
N LEU A 157 34.09 -4.17 9.69
CA LEU A 157 32.67 -4.24 9.32
C LEU A 157 31.89 -3.07 9.94
N PHE A 158 32.06 -2.84 11.24
CA PHE A 158 31.43 -1.72 11.94
C PHE A 158 31.93 -0.37 11.45
N MET A 159 33.24 -0.26 11.19
CA MET A 159 33.80 0.93 10.57
C MET A 159 33.16 1.14 9.22
N CYS A 160 33.18 0.15 8.31
CA CYS A 160 32.58 0.26 6.97
C CYS A 160 31.10 0.71 7.02
N TRP A 161 30.31 0.16 7.93
CA TRP A 161 28.92 0.60 8.18
C TRP A 161 28.83 2.07 8.63
N SER A 162 29.70 2.47 9.56
CA SER A 162 29.79 3.84 10.08
C SER A 162 30.49 4.81 9.12
N THR A 163 31.12 4.33 8.05
CA THR A 163 32.17 5.07 7.35
C THR A 163 31.59 6.20 6.52
N SER A 164 31.78 7.41 7.04
CA SER A 164 32.37 8.52 6.29
C SER A 164 33.88 8.48 6.56
N LEU A 165 34.68 8.03 5.58
CA LEU A 165 36.15 8.10 5.71
C LEU A 165 36.52 9.57 5.54
N ASN A 166 36.99 10.20 6.61
CA ASN A 166 37.40 11.58 6.55
C ASN A 166 38.75 11.69 5.82
N THR A 167 38.91 12.72 5.00
CA THR A 167 40.14 13.01 4.26
C THR A 167 41.36 13.09 5.17
N GLU A 168 41.19 13.62 6.39
CA GLU A 168 42.23 13.70 7.43
C GLU A 168 42.82 12.34 7.80
N MET A 169 42.00 11.27 7.84
CA MET A 169 42.47 9.93 8.18
C MET A 169 43.34 9.31 7.08
N VAL A 170 43.21 9.79 5.85
CA VAL A 170 43.95 9.27 4.68
C VAL A 170 45.25 10.05 4.47
N GLN A 171 45.38 11.28 4.99
CA GLN A 171 46.55 12.12 4.81
C GLN A 171 47.85 11.54 5.41
N ASP A 172 47.74 10.67 6.41
CA ASP A 172 48.89 10.04 7.08
C ASP A 172 49.55 8.92 6.25
N PHE A 173 48.96 8.51 5.13
CA PHE A 173 49.50 7.45 4.27
C PHE A 173 50.46 7.99 3.20
N SER A 174 51.25 7.12 2.57
CA SER A 174 52.04 7.51 1.40
C SER A 174 51.14 7.83 0.21
N ILE A 175 51.53 8.80 -0.63
CA ILE A 175 50.77 9.25 -1.81
C ILE A 175 50.16 8.11 -2.65
N PRO A 176 50.88 7.02 -3.00
CA PRO A 176 50.26 5.93 -3.77
C PRO A 176 49.16 5.19 -3.00
N VAL A 177 49.33 4.98 -1.69
CA VAL A 177 48.31 4.35 -0.83
C VAL A 177 47.12 5.28 -0.66
N GLN A 178 47.36 6.60 -0.52
CA GLN A 178 46.27 7.59 -0.48
C GLN A 178 45.37 7.48 -1.72
N ALA A 179 45.96 7.41 -2.92
CA ALA A 179 45.20 7.27 -4.16
C ALA A 179 44.33 6.01 -4.16
N VAL A 180 44.86 4.86 -3.74
CA VAL A 180 44.10 3.61 -3.62
C VAL A 180 42.98 3.73 -2.59
N CYS A 181 43.24 4.36 -1.43
CA CYS A 181 42.24 4.61 -0.40
C CYS A 181 41.11 5.52 -0.89
N PHE A 182 41.43 6.57 -1.66
CA PHE A 182 40.42 7.44 -2.27
C PHE A 182 39.58 6.71 -3.30
N VAL A 183 40.19 5.91 -4.17
CA VAL A 183 39.47 5.08 -5.16
C VAL A 183 38.57 4.05 -4.47
N TRP A 184 39.09 3.37 -3.43
CA TRP A 184 38.31 2.43 -2.63
C TRP A 184 37.12 3.13 -1.97
N THR A 185 37.34 4.31 -1.36
CA THR A 185 36.28 5.08 -0.69
C THR A 185 35.23 5.54 -1.67
N LEU A 186 35.64 6.08 -2.81
CA LEU A 186 34.74 6.56 -3.86
C LEU A 186 33.90 5.42 -4.44
N THR A 187 34.53 4.28 -4.76
CA THR A 187 33.82 3.12 -5.30
C THR A 187 32.88 2.50 -4.28
N TYR A 188 33.27 2.42 -3.00
CA TYR A 188 32.38 1.99 -1.91
C TYR A 188 31.17 2.93 -1.76
N GLN A 189 31.41 4.25 -1.72
CA GLN A 189 30.37 5.26 -1.59
C GLN A 189 29.36 5.19 -2.73
N VAL A 190 29.83 5.09 -3.98
CA VAL A 190 28.96 5.05 -5.15
C VAL A 190 28.27 3.69 -5.27
N LEU A 191 29.00 2.58 -5.23
CA LEU A 191 28.43 1.27 -5.52
C LEU A 191 27.58 0.75 -4.35
N VAL A 192 28.09 0.81 -3.12
CA VAL A 192 27.39 0.22 -1.97
C VAL A 192 26.38 1.20 -1.37
N GLN A 193 26.76 2.45 -1.10
CA GLN A 193 25.82 3.39 -0.46
C GLN A 193 24.80 3.99 -1.43
N GLN A 194 25.18 4.35 -2.65
CA GLN A 194 24.22 4.93 -3.60
C GLN A 194 23.48 3.84 -4.37
N VAL A 195 24.18 3.01 -5.14
CA VAL A 195 23.51 2.06 -6.06
C VAL A 195 22.78 0.95 -5.30
N MET A 196 23.45 0.24 -4.40
CA MET A 196 22.83 -0.90 -3.72
C MET A 196 21.71 -0.48 -2.73
N LEU A 197 21.88 0.59 -1.93
CA LEU A 197 20.79 1.04 -1.05
C LEU A 197 19.60 1.59 -1.84
N ASN A 198 19.81 2.28 -2.97
CA ASN A 198 18.70 2.71 -3.82
C ASN A 198 17.93 1.52 -4.42
N MET A 199 18.62 0.43 -4.78
CA MET A 199 17.97 -0.81 -5.20
C MET A 199 17.09 -1.41 -4.08
N LEU A 200 17.56 -1.39 -2.82
CA LEU A 200 16.74 -1.80 -1.67
C LEU A 200 15.47 -0.94 -1.54
N TYR A 201 15.59 0.38 -1.70
CA TYR A 201 14.43 1.28 -1.71
C TYR A 201 13.45 0.92 -2.84
N CYS A 202 13.93 0.65 -4.05
CA CYS A 202 13.10 0.24 -5.17
C CYS A 202 12.30 -1.04 -4.86
N ILE A 203 12.93 -2.07 -4.28
CA ILE A 203 12.26 -3.33 -3.91
C ILE A 203 11.14 -3.07 -2.89
N VAL A 204 11.39 -2.22 -1.90
CA VAL A 204 10.40 -1.88 -0.87
C VAL A 204 9.25 -1.07 -1.47
N PHE A 205 9.53 -0.08 -2.31
CA PHE A 205 8.49 0.72 -2.96
C PHE A 205 7.63 -0.10 -3.91
N ASP A 206 8.21 -0.99 -4.70
CA ASP A 206 7.46 -1.87 -5.59
C ASP A 206 6.46 -2.75 -4.82
N SER A 207 6.93 -3.37 -3.73
CA SER A 207 6.07 -4.15 -2.84
C SER A 207 4.98 -3.28 -2.17
N TYR A 208 5.33 -2.04 -1.78
CA TYR A 208 4.37 -1.11 -1.19
C TYR A 208 3.26 -0.72 -2.17
N TYR A 209 3.61 -0.41 -3.41
CA TYR A 209 2.61 -0.06 -4.44
C TYR A 209 1.73 -1.27 -4.79
N SER A 210 2.30 -2.48 -4.83
CA SER A 210 1.53 -3.70 -5.04
C SER A 210 0.47 -3.91 -3.94
N ILE A 211 0.85 -3.80 -2.67
CA ILE A 211 -0.09 -3.98 -1.54
C ILE A 211 -1.08 -2.82 -1.46
N LYS A 212 -0.63 -1.57 -1.64
CA LYS A 212 -1.50 -0.40 -1.65
C LYS A 212 -2.55 -0.45 -2.77
N GLY A 213 -2.18 -1.00 -3.94
CA GLY A 213 -3.12 -1.24 -5.04
C GLY A 213 -4.20 -2.26 -4.66
N ALA A 214 -3.85 -3.30 -3.90
CA ALA A 214 -4.77 -4.34 -3.47
C ALA A 214 -5.68 -3.93 -2.29
N SER A 215 -5.22 -3.06 -1.38
CA SER A 215 -5.96 -2.72 -0.15
C SER A 215 -7.06 -1.66 -0.29
N GLY A 216 -7.35 -1.16 -1.48
CA GLY A 216 -8.38 -0.13 -1.71
C GLY A 216 -8.09 1.18 -0.95
N LYS A 217 -9.14 1.97 -0.66
CA LYS A 217 -9.04 3.20 0.15
C LYS A 217 -9.35 2.88 1.63
N PRO A 218 -8.36 2.52 2.48
CA PRO A 218 -8.63 2.19 3.87
C PRO A 218 -9.21 3.40 4.61
N LEU A 219 -10.36 3.18 5.27
CA LEU A 219 -11.02 4.15 6.13
C LEU A 219 -10.04 4.71 7.18
N THR A 220 -10.16 5.99 7.48
CA THR A 220 -9.36 6.60 8.55
C THR A 220 -9.82 6.06 9.91
N LEU A 221 -8.93 6.03 10.92
CA LEU A 221 -9.33 5.63 12.28
C LEU A 221 -10.50 6.48 12.80
N TYR A 222 -10.51 7.78 12.48
CA TYR A 222 -11.60 8.67 12.84
C TYR A 222 -12.91 8.28 12.16
N GLN A 223 -12.87 7.94 10.86
CA GLN A 223 -14.05 7.45 10.13
C GLN A 223 -14.53 6.10 10.66
N GLN A 224 -13.62 5.21 11.06
CA GLN A 224 -13.99 3.93 11.69
C GLN A 224 -14.67 4.16 13.03
N ILE A 225 -14.12 5.04 13.88
CA ILE A 225 -14.73 5.37 15.18
C ILE A 225 -16.07 6.05 14.97
N GLN A 226 -16.17 7.00 14.05
CA GLN A 226 -17.42 7.68 13.74
C GLN A 226 -18.47 6.70 13.20
N GLY A 227 -18.08 5.79 12.31
CA GLY A 227 -18.92 4.71 11.81
C GLY A 227 -19.39 3.79 12.94
N ALA A 228 -18.48 3.32 13.79
CA ALA A 228 -18.80 2.46 14.93
C ALA A 228 -19.75 3.13 15.93
N ILE A 229 -19.60 4.43 16.18
CA ILE A 229 -20.52 5.19 17.04
C ILE A 229 -21.88 5.35 16.38
N ALA A 230 -21.93 5.63 15.07
CA ALA A 230 -23.17 5.72 14.32
C ALA A 230 -23.90 4.37 14.31
N ASP A 231 -23.20 3.29 14.00
CA ASP A 231 -23.73 1.92 14.03
C ASP A 231 -24.20 1.55 15.43
N ALA A 232 -23.42 1.80 16.49
CA ALA A 232 -23.83 1.52 17.87
C ALA A 232 -25.08 2.32 18.30
N ARG A 233 -25.27 3.53 17.76
CA ARG A 233 -26.47 4.33 17.99
C ARG A 233 -27.67 3.80 17.21
N GLU A 234 -27.48 3.36 15.98
CA GLU A 234 -28.51 2.77 15.14
C GLU A 234 -28.96 1.40 15.66
N THR A 235 -28.03 0.58 16.17
CA THR A 235 -28.31 -0.78 16.66
C THR A 235 -28.74 -0.85 18.12
N ARG A 236 -28.98 0.30 18.78
CA ARG A 236 -29.38 0.32 20.19
C ARG A 236 -30.75 -0.32 20.36
N GLY A 237 -30.81 -1.43 21.09
CA GLY A 237 -32.03 -2.19 21.32
C GLY A 237 -32.36 -3.22 20.23
N PHE A 238 -31.42 -3.49 19.32
CA PHE A 238 -31.49 -4.62 18.42
C PHE A 238 -31.09 -5.91 19.14
N VAL A 239 -31.51 -7.05 18.58
CA VAL A 239 -31.10 -8.38 19.05
C VAL A 239 -29.58 -8.52 18.86
N GLU A 240 -28.89 -9.14 19.82
CA GLU A 240 -27.45 -9.34 19.75
C GLU A 240 -27.07 -10.15 18.49
N MET A 241 -26.11 -9.63 17.73
CA MET A 241 -25.68 -10.24 16.45
C MET A 241 -25.22 -11.70 16.63
N TRP A 242 -24.59 -12.03 17.76
CA TRP A 242 -24.13 -13.38 18.05
C TRP A 242 -25.29 -14.39 18.12
N VAL A 243 -26.42 -14.01 18.73
CA VAL A 243 -27.60 -14.88 18.83
C VAL A 243 -28.18 -15.13 17.43
N LEU A 244 -28.19 -14.10 16.57
CA LEU A 244 -28.65 -14.21 15.20
C LEU A 244 -27.77 -15.17 14.38
N ILE A 245 -26.45 -15.05 14.48
CA ILE A 245 -25.50 -15.91 13.77
C ILE A 245 -25.71 -17.37 14.19
N VAL A 246 -25.71 -17.65 15.49
CA VAL A 246 -25.88 -19.01 16.01
C VAL A 246 -27.19 -19.65 15.56
N GLN A 247 -28.31 -18.91 15.59
CA GLN A 247 -29.62 -19.44 15.18
C GLN A 247 -29.80 -19.57 13.66
N MET A 248 -29.06 -18.79 12.86
CA MET A 248 -29.10 -18.89 11.39
C MET A 248 -28.11 -19.94 10.85
N GLU A 249 -27.02 -20.21 11.56
CA GLU A 249 -26.03 -21.26 11.23
C GLU A 249 -26.40 -22.65 11.82
N ASP A 250 -27.50 -22.77 12.57
CA ASP A 250 -27.95 -24.05 13.11
C ASP A 250 -28.43 -24.97 11.97
N ASP A 251 -27.64 -26.01 11.68
CA ASP A 251 -27.90 -27.00 10.63
C ASP A 251 -29.13 -27.88 10.94
N ASP A 252 -29.43 -28.12 12.22
CA ASP A 252 -30.49 -29.05 12.64
C ASP A 252 -31.86 -28.34 12.63
N PHE A 253 -31.91 -27.09 13.08
CA PHE A 253 -33.14 -26.29 13.17
C PHE A 253 -32.90 -24.83 12.76
N PRO A 254 -32.72 -24.56 11.45
CA PRO A 254 -32.47 -23.20 10.99
C PRO A 254 -33.66 -22.29 11.35
N ALA A 255 -33.39 -21.15 11.99
CA ALA A 255 -34.42 -20.20 12.39
C ALA A 255 -35.29 -19.73 11.21
N HIS A 256 -34.74 -19.76 10.00
CA HIS A 256 -35.45 -19.43 8.76
C HIS A 256 -35.17 -20.46 7.67
N PRO A 257 -36.08 -21.43 7.42
CA PRO A 257 -35.86 -22.50 6.45
C PRO A 257 -36.04 -22.09 4.98
N ALA A 258 -36.60 -20.91 4.71
CA ALA A 258 -36.83 -20.45 3.34
C ALA A 258 -35.57 -19.82 2.73
N GLU A 259 -35.33 -20.09 1.46
CA GLU A 259 -34.18 -19.58 0.69
C GLU A 259 -34.18 -18.05 0.55
N ILE A 260 -35.37 -17.44 0.45
CA ILE A 260 -35.52 -15.99 0.32
C ILE A 260 -35.87 -15.39 1.68
N VAL A 261 -34.93 -14.61 2.23
CA VAL A 261 -35.13 -13.89 3.49
C VAL A 261 -35.80 -12.55 3.22
N THR A 262 -37.01 -12.37 3.76
CA THR A 262 -37.74 -11.09 3.73
C THR A 262 -37.80 -10.48 5.13
N VAL A 263 -37.99 -9.16 5.23
CA VAL A 263 -38.14 -8.46 6.53
C VAL A 263 -39.22 -9.10 7.41
N ARG A 264 -40.34 -9.53 6.81
CA ARG A 264 -41.45 -10.15 7.54
C ARG A 264 -41.10 -11.54 8.03
N SER A 265 -40.43 -12.34 7.19
CA SER A 265 -40.06 -13.70 7.55
C SER A 265 -38.96 -13.72 8.61
N LEU A 266 -37.99 -12.81 8.52
CA LEU A 266 -36.94 -12.65 9.54
C LEU A 266 -37.51 -12.19 10.88
N LYS A 267 -38.42 -11.21 10.89
CA LYS A 267 -39.11 -10.80 12.13
C LYS A 267 -39.89 -11.96 12.76
N ARG A 268 -40.55 -12.79 11.96
CA ARG A 268 -41.33 -13.95 12.44
C ARG A 268 -40.43 -15.05 12.98
N ALA A 269 -39.28 -15.28 12.35
CA ALA A 269 -38.27 -16.24 12.82
C ALA A 269 -37.74 -15.89 14.21
N PHE A 270 -37.48 -14.61 14.46
CA PHE A 270 -36.89 -14.10 15.70
C PHE A 270 -37.89 -13.36 16.61
N GLU A 271 -39.17 -13.74 16.55
CA GLU A 271 -40.22 -13.09 17.34
C GLU A 271 -40.04 -13.36 18.84
N ARG A 272 -39.52 -14.54 19.20
CA ARG A 272 -39.27 -14.96 20.58
C ARG A 272 -38.17 -14.14 21.26
N GLU A 273 -37.17 -13.72 20.48
CA GLU A 273 -36.02 -12.92 20.88
C GLU A 273 -36.35 -11.42 20.91
N GLY A 274 -37.57 -11.04 20.52
CA GLY A 274 -38.04 -9.65 20.52
C GLY A 274 -37.53 -8.82 19.35
N MET A 275 -37.26 -9.43 18.18
CA MET A 275 -36.79 -8.69 17.01
C MET A 275 -37.83 -7.64 16.56
N SER A 276 -37.42 -6.37 16.62
CA SER A 276 -38.22 -5.26 16.10
C SER A 276 -38.22 -5.26 14.57
N ARG A 277 -39.24 -4.65 13.96
CA ARG A 277 -39.30 -4.50 12.49
C ARG A 277 -38.12 -3.68 11.95
N THR A 278 -37.68 -2.65 12.68
CA THR A 278 -36.53 -1.82 12.28
C THR A 278 -35.22 -2.60 12.32
N ASN A 279 -35.05 -3.52 13.28
CA ASN A 279 -33.89 -4.43 13.31
C ASN A 279 -33.87 -5.33 12.06
N ALA A 280 -35.01 -5.97 11.73
CA ALA A 280 -35.10 -6.82 10.54
C ALA A 280 -34.87 -6.03 9.24
N GLU A 281 -35.41 -4.81 9.12
CA GLU A 281 -35.16 -3.93 7.97
C GLU A 281 -33.69 -3.53 7.86
N TYR A 282 -33.04 -3.22 8.99
CA TYR A 282 -31.61 -2.88 9.04
C TYR A 282 -30.73 -4.04 8.55
N LEU A 283 -30.97 -5.26 9.03
CA LEU A 283 -30.21 -6.44 8.63
C LEU A 283 -30.36 -6.75 7.13
N VAL A 284 -31.60 -6.74 6.61
CA VAL A 284 -31.85 -6.97 5.17
C VAL A 284 -31.19 -5.88 4.33
N LYS A 285 -31.26 -4.61 4.76
CA LYS A 285 -30.60 -3.51 4.06
C LYS A 285 -29.08 -3.67 4.07
N LYS A 286 -28.45 -3.93 5.22
CA LYS A 286 -27.00 -4.12 5.33
C LYS A 286 -26.52 -5.34 4.54
N ALA A 287 -27.30 -6.42 4.51
CA ALA A 287 -27.01 -7.58 3.67
C ALA A 287 -27.08 -7.24 2.17
N ALA A 288 -28.08 -6.47 1.74
CA ALA A 288 -28.19 -6.00 0.36
C ALA A 288 -27.05 -5.05 -0.02
N ASP A 289 -26.69 -4.12 0.87
CA ASP A 289 -25.55 -3.21 0.69
C ASP A 289 -24.24 -4.00 0.60
N PHE A 290 -24.04 -5.02 1.43
CA PHE A 290 -22.87 -5.90 1.40
C PHE A 290 -22.77 -6.71 0.10
N VAL A 291 -23.87 -7.32 -0.36
CA VAL A 291 -23.91 -8.02 -1.65
C VAL A 291 -23.59 -7.05 -2.78
N LYS A 292 -24.18 -5.85 -2.74
CA LYS A 292 -23.92 -4.79 -3.72
C LYS A 292 -22.45 -4.41 -3.75
N GLU A 293 -21.84 -4.14 -2.59
CA GLU A 293 -20.41 -3.82 -2.46
C GLU A 293 -19.52 -4.97 -2.98
N GLN A 294 -19.84 -6.23 -2.69
CA GLN A 294 -19.09 -7.37 -3.23
C GLN A 294 -19.23 -7.49 -4.75
N THR A 295 -20.42 -7.24 -5.30
CA THR A 295 -20.64 -7.27 -6.75
C THR A 295 -20.04 -6.07 -7.49
N GLU A 296 -20.02 -4.88 -6.87
CA GLU A 296 -19.43 -3.65 -7.45
C GLU A 296 -17.90 -3.61 -7.32
N GLN A 297 -17.29 -4.36 -6.39
CA GLN A 297 -15.83 -4.43 -6.24
C GLN A 297 -15.09 -5.16 -7.37
N VAL A 298 -15.77 -5.63 -8.42
CA VAL A 298 -15.11 -6.00 -9.69
C VAL A 298 -14.79 -4.75 -10.51
N GLU A 299 -14.22 -3.72 -9.88
CA GLU A 299 -13.51 -2.67 -10.62
C GLU A 299 -12.17 -3.27 -11.03
N ILE A 300 -12.02 -3.56 -12.32
CA ILE A 300 -10.73 -3.90 -12.91
C ILE A 300 -9.76 -2.78 -12.51
N THR A 301 -8.79 -3.11 -11.64
CA THR A 301 -7.82 -2.11 -11.21
C THR A 301 -7.01 -1.65 -12.43
N LEU A 302 -6.51 -0.41 -12.44
CA LEU A 302 -5.67 0.07 -13.55
C LEU A 302 -4.49 -0.88 -13.83
N SER A 303 -3.93 -1.50 -12.79
CA SER A 303 -2.89 -2.52 -12.93
C SER A 303 -3.39 -3.78 -13.63
N ASP A 304 -4.59 -4.24 -13.32
CA ASP A 304 -5.21 -5.39 -14.00
C ASP A 304 -5.59 -5.03 -15.44
N ALA A 305 -6.08 -3.81 -15.69
CA ALA A 305 -6.33 -3.30 -17.04
C ALA A 305 -5.04 -3.26 -17.86
N ILE A 306 -3.92 -2.82 -17.27
CA ILE A 306 -2.60 -2.84 -17.93
C ILE A 306 -2.15 -4.27 -18.20
N ARG A 307 -2.32 -5.21 -17.26
CA ARG A 307 -1.98 -6.63 -17.47
C ARG A 307 -2.82 -7.26 -18.56
N VAL A 308 -4.13 -7.00 -18.57
CA VAL A 308 -5.06 -7.46 -19.61
C VAL A 308 -4.66 -6.86 -20.96
N THR A 309 -4.37 -5.56 -21.01
CA THR A 309 -3.89 -4.89 -22.23
C THR A 309 -2.58 -5.50 -22.74
N GLY A 310 -1.61 -5.74 -21.86
CA GLY A 310 -0.35 -6.40 -22.21
C GLY A 310 -0.54 -7.85 -22.68
N HIS A 311 -1.49 -8.58 -22.09
CA HIS A 311 -1.82 -9.93 -22.52
C HIS A 311 -2.51 -9.95 -23.90
N ILE A 312 -3.42 -9.01 -24.16
CA ILE A 312 -4.06 -8.81 -25.46
C ILE A 312 -3.00 -8.47 -26.51
N GLN A 313 -2.08 -7.54 -26.24
CA GLN A 313 -1.01 -7.18 -27.17
C GLN A 313 -0.08 -8.36 -27.48
N ASN A 314 0.34 -9.12 -26.47
CA ASN A 314 1.17 -10.32 -26.68
C ASN A 314 0.44 -11.40 -27.47
N THR A 315 -0.86 -11.59 -27.22
CA THR A 315 -1.67 -12.57 -27.97
C THR A 315 -1.83 -12.10 -29.42
N MET A 316 -2.09 -10.81 -29.63
CA MET A 316 -2.19 -10.20 -30.95
C MET A 316 -0.89 -10.34 -31.76
N LEU A 317 0.27 -10.09 -31.13
CA LEU A 317 1.58 -10.28 -31.77
C LEU A 317 1.83 -11.73 -32.17
N LYS A 318 1.49 -12.70 -31.31
CA LYS A 318 1.59 -14.13 -31.64
C LYS A 318 0.68 -14.53 -32.79
N THR A 319 -0.55 -14.01 -32.82
CA THR A 319 -1.48 -14.28 -33.92
C THR A 319 -0.98 -13.68 -35.25
N LEU A 320 -0.33 -12.51 -35.20
CA LEU A 320 0.31 -11.91 -36.38
C LEU A 320 1.50 -12.74 -36.87
N GLU A 321 2.38 -13.19 -35.97
CA GLU A 321 3.54 -14.04 -36.31
C GLU A 321 3.11 -15.37 -36.95
N LEU A 322 2.11 -16.05 -36.37
CA LEU A 322 1.52 -17.26 -36.95
C LEU A 322 0.86 -16.99 -38.32
N GLY A 323 0.29 -15.79 -38.49
CA GLY A 323 -0.27 -15.34 -39.76
C GLY A 323 0.80 -15.15 -40.85
N GLU A 324 1.94 -14.55 -40.50
CA GLU A 324 3.08 -14.41 -41.41
C GLU A 324 3.70 -15.75 -41.80
N GLU A 325 3.88 -16.66 -40.83
CA GLU A 325 4.35 -18.03 -41.11
C GLU A 325 3.41 -18.78 -42.06
N SER A 326 2.10 -18.69 -41.82
CA SER A 326 1.08 -19.31 -42.69
C SER A 326 1.12 -18.74 -44.11
N LEU A 327 1.32 -17.43 -44.24
CA LEU A 327 1.40 -16.75 -45.53
C LEU A 327 2.68 -17.14 -46.30
N ASP A 328 3.81 -17.35 -45.62
CA ASP A 328 5.04 -17.84 -46.22
C ASP A 328 4.95 -19.31 -46.64
N MET A 329 4.26 -20.16 -45.87
CA MET A 329 3.94 -21.53 -46.30
C MET A 329 3.10 -21.52 -47.59
N ILE A 330 2.08 -20.68 -47.69
CA ILE A 330 1.25 -20.58 -48.90
C ILE A 330 2.07 -20.07 -50.09
N LYS A 331 2.94 -19.06 -49.90
CA LYS A 331 3.82 -18.56 -50.96
C LYS A 331 4.82 -19.60 -51.44
N THR A 332 5.40 -20.39 -50.53
CA THR A 332 6.35 -21.45 -50.88
C THR A 332 5.65 -22.57 -51.63
N GLU A 333 4.43 -22.95 -51.22
CA GLU A 333 3.62 -23.92 -51.93
C GLU A 333 3.24 -23.43 -53.34
N ALA A 334 2.83 -22.16 -53.49
CA ALA A 334 2.56 -21.55 -54.79
C ALA A 334 3.79 -21.55 -55.71
N ARG A 335 4.97 -21.20 -55.20
CA ARG A 335 6.24 -21.27 -55.95
C ARG A 335 6.60 -22.71 -56.35
N ASN A 336 6.35 -23.68 -55.47
CA ASN A 336 6.58 -25.09 -55.77
C ASN A 336 5.62 -25.60 -56.85
N LYS A 337 4.36 -25.16 -56.85
CA LYS A 337 3.38 -25.46 -57.92
C LYS A 337 3.86 -24.88 -59.26
N GLU A 338 4.25 -23.61 -59.30
CA GLU A 338 4.77 -22.97 -60.52
C GLU A 338 6.06 -23.66 -61.04
N ALA A 339 6.96 -24.06 -60.13
CA ALA A 339 8.16 -24.80 -60.49
C ALA A 339 7.84 -26.20 -61.04
N ALA A 340 6.85 -26.89 -60.47
CA ALA A 340 6.39 -28.19 -60.95
C ALA A 340 5.75 -28.11 -62.35
N GLU A 341 4.95 -27.06 -62.62
CA GLU A 341 4.38 -26.81 -63.94
C GLU A 341 5.47 -26.53 -64.99
N LYS A 342 6.44 -25.66 -64.68
CA LYS A 342 7.57 -25.42 -65.59
C LYS A 342 8.42 -26.67 -65.83
N ALA A 343 8.59 -27.53 -64.82
CA ALA A 343 9.28 -28.80 -64.98
C ALA A 343 8.51 -29.76 -65.92
N LYS A 344 7.17 -29.80 -65.79
CA LYS A 344 6.32 -30.54 -66.73
C LYS A 344 6.44 -30.02 -68.16
N GLU A 345 6.35 -28.71 -68.38
CA GLU A 345 6.52 -28.10 -69.71
C GLU A 345 7.88 -28.45 -70.34
N ARG A 346 8.96 -28.39 -69.55
CA ARG A 346 10.30 -28.80 -70.00
C ARG A 346 10.34 -30.28 -70.38
N SER A 347 9.74 -31.17 -69.57
CA SER A 347 9.68 -32.59 -69.87
C SER A 347 8.86 -32.89 -71.14
N ALA A 348 7.75 -32.17 -71.35
CA ALA A 348 6.93 -32.28 -72.55
C ALA A 348 7.70 -31.81 -73.80
N PHE A 349 8.43 -30.70 -73.70
CA PHE A 349 9.29 -30.20 -74.77
C PHE A 349 10.41 -31.19 -75.15
N VAL A 350 11.07 -31.80 -74.15
CA VAL A 350 12.09 -32.84 -74.40
C VAL A 350 11.48 -34.08 -75.05
N SER A 351 10.30 -34.52 -74.60
CA SER A 351 9.62 -35.68 -75.20
C SER A 351 9.19 -35.44 -76.66
N ASN A 352 8.76 -34.23 -77.01
CA ASN A 352 8.41 -33.89 -78.39
C ASN A 352 9.62 -33.80 -79.32
N ASN A 353 10.79 -33.40 -78.82
CA ASN A 353 12.04 -33.37 -79.60
C ASN A 353 12.76 -34.74 -79.69
N MET A 354 12.37 -35.73 -78.89
CA MET A 354 12.94 -37.10 -78.95
C MET A 354 12.19 -38.06 -79.89
N ASN A 355 11.11 -37.61 -80.53
CA ASN A 355 10.34 -38.42 -81.49
C ASN A 355 11.02 -38.64 -82.87
N ASP A 356 12.23 -38.11 -83.08
CA ASP A 356 13.07 -38.41 -84.27
C ASP A 356 14.14 -39.50 -84.03
N VAL A 357 14.11 -40.20 -82.88
CA VAL A 357 14.95 -41.38 -82.63
C VAL A 357 14.10 -42.65 -82.74
N PRO A 358 14.27 -43.48 -83.78
CA PRO A 358 13.51 -44.71 -83.93
C PRO A 358 14.02 -45.78 -82.95
N GLY A 359 13.17 -46.17 -81.99
CA GLY A 359 13.28 -47.44 -81.28
C GLY A 359 13.56 -47.37 -79.78
N LEU A 360 12.63 -46.83 -78.99
CA LEU A 360 12.49 -47.22 -77.58
C LEU A 360 11.03 -47.07 -77.14
N ASP A 361 10.39 -48.21 -76.87
CA ASP A 361 9.00 -48.35 -76.47
C ASP A 361 8.90 -48.20 -74.95
N THR A 362 8.54 -47.01 -74.48
CA THR A 362 8.23 -46.74 -73.06
C THR A 362 6.83 -46.15 -72.95
N LYS A 363 5.83 -47.04 -73.04
CA LYS A 363 4.44 -46.79 -72.66
C LYS A 363 4.15 -47.47 -71.31
N GLN A 364 4.64 -46.89 -70.23
CA GLN A 364 4.12 -47.15 -68.89
C GLN A 364 4.50 -45.96 -68.00
N ASP A 365 3.58 -45.53 -67.13
CA ASP A 365 3.78 -44.50 -66.09
C ASP A 365 3.36 -43.03 -66.37
N VAL A 366 2.23 -42.78 -67.07
CA VAL A 366 1.63 -41.42 -67.13
C VAL A 366 0.26 -41.31 -66.43
N ASN A 367 -0.35 -42.41 -65.99
CA ASN A 367 -1.70 -42.38 -65.37
C ASN A 367 -1.74 -42.03 -63.88
N MET A 368 -0.63 -41.66 -63.23
CA MET A 368 -0.61 -41.32 -61.79
C MET A 368 -0.77 -39.82 -61.51
N SER A 369 -0.84 -38.96 -62.54
CA SER A 369 -0.83 -37.50 -62.32
C SER A 369 -2.23 -36.87 -62.19
N GLU A 370 -3.26 -37.36 -62.90
CA GLU A 370 -4.53 -36.63 -63.04
C GLU A 370 -5.39 -36.61 -61.75
N SER A 371 -5.32 -37.66 -60.92
CA SER A 371 -6.00 -37.70 -59.62
C SER A 371 -5.31 -36.84 -58.55
N GLN A 372 -4.03 -36.48 -58.74
CA GLN A 372 -3.26 -35.67 -57.80
C GLN A 372 -3.49 -34.15 -58.01
N TRP A 373 -3.92 -33.72 -59.22
CA TRP A 373 -4.29 -32.32 -59.50
C TRP A 373 -5.68 -31.95 -59.00
N ARG A 374 -6.65 -32.87 -59.00
CA ARG A 374 -7.99 -32.59 -58.46
C ARG A 374 -8.00 -32.32 -56.95
N VAL A 375 -7.08 -32.94 -56.20
CA VAL A 375 -6.90 -32.66 -54.77
C VAL A 375 -6.30 -31.26 -54.55
N SER A 376 -5.52 -30.74 -55.51
CA SER A 376 -4.93 -29.40 -55.41
C SER A 376 -5.95 -28.28 -55.57
N ASP A 377 -6.94 -28.43 -56.45
CA ASP A 377 -7.97 -27.40 -56.66
C ASP A 377 -8.95 -27.32 -55.49
N GLU A 378 -9.38 -28.48 -54.94
CA GLU A 378 -10.21 -28.50 -53.72
C GLU A 378 -9.49 -27.91 -52.50
N VAL A 379 -8.16 -28.11 -52.40
CA VAL A 379 -7.35 -27.50 -51.34
C VAL A 379 -7.19 -26.00 -51.57
N CYS A 380 -7.03 -25.54 -52.81
CA CYS A 380 -6.97 -24.11 -53.13
C CYS A 380 -8.28 -23.40 -52.79
N ASP A 381 -9.43 -23.99 -53.17
CA ASP A 381 -10.75 -23.44 -52.83
C ASP A 381 -10.99 -23.43 -51.31
N ALA A 382 -10.59 -24.49 -50.60
CA ALA A 382 -10.68 -24.55 -49.15
C ALA A 382 -9.79 -23.50 -48.46
N VAL A 383 -8.57 -23.28 -48.97
CA VAL A 383 -7.65 -22.25 -48.45
C VAL A 383 -8.19 -20.85 -48.74
N GLU A 384 -8.77 -20.60 -49.90
CA GLU A 384 -9.36 -19.30 -50.25
C GLU A 384 -10.58 -18.99 -49.37
N ILE A 385 -11.45 -19.97 -49.12
CA ILE A 385 -12.57 -19.84 -48.17
C ILE A 385 -12.05 -19.57 -46.76
N THR A 386 -10.98 -20.25 -46.34
CA THR A 386 -10.41 -20.07 -44.99
C THR A 386 -9.76 -18.68 -44.85
N LEU A 387 -9.03 -18.21 -45.87
CA LEU A 387 -8.47 -16.86 -45.91
C LEU A 387 -9.56 -15.79 -45.91
N HIS A 388 -10.65 -16.01 -46.63
CA HIS A 388 -11.78 -15.07 -46.63
C HIS A 388 -12.46 -15.01 -45.26
N ASN A 389 -12.65 -16.15 -44.59
CA ASN A 389 -13.20 -16.20 -43.23
C ASN A 389 -12.27 -15.54 -42.20
N ILE A 390 -10.95 -15.74 -42.32
CA ILE A 390 -9.96 -15.08 -41.44
C ILE A 390 -9.94 -13.57 -41.69
N SER A 391 -10.00 -13.13 -42.96
CA SER A 391 -10.09 -11.71 -43.29
C SER A 391 -11.37 -11.09 -42.73
N SER A 392 -12.52 -11.78 -42.85
CA SER A 392 -13.78 -11.29 -42.31
C SER A 392 -13.77 -11.23 -40.77
N LEU A 393 -13.12 -12.18 -40.10
CA LEU A 393 -12.94 -12.17 -38.65
C LEU A 393 -12.01 -11.04 -38.20
N LEU A 394 -10.92 -10.79 -38.93
CA LEU A 394 -10.01 -9.68 -38.66
C LEU A 394 -10.71 -8.33 -38.84
N ASP A 395 -11.51 -8.17 -39.90
CA ASP A 395 -12.30 -6.96 -40.12
C ASP A 395 -13.37 -6.79 -39.04
N HIS A 396 -14.00 -7.88 -38.58
CA HIS A 396 -14.96 -7.83 -37.47
C HIS A 396 -14.29 -7.43 -36.14
N CYS A 397 -13.15 -8.02 -35.80
CA CYS A 397 -12.38 -7.64 -34.62
C CYS A 397 -11.87 -6.19 -34.71
N ARG A 398 -11.48 -5.72 -35.91
CA ARG A 398 -11.07 -4.33 -36.12
C ARG A 398 -12.24 -3.37 -35.93
N GLN A 399 -13.42 -3.74 -36.42
CA GLN A 399 -14.65 -2.98 -36.26
C GLN A 399 -15.06 -2.89 -34.77
N GLU A 400 -15.06 -4.03 -34.05
CA GLU A 400 -15.31 -4.04 -32.60
C GLU A 400 -14.28 -3.20 -31.84
N GLN A 401 -13.01 -3.20 -32.27
CA GLN A 401 -11.98 -2.38 -31.64
C GLN A 401 -12.21 -0.88 -31.88
N THR A 402 -12.67 -0.49 -33.08
CA THR A 402 -13.02 0.91 -33.37
C THR A 402 -14.28 1.35 -32.63
N ASP A 403 -15.26 0.45 -32.48
CA ASP A 403 -16.49 0.71 -31.75
C ASP A 403 -16.20 0.84 -30.25
N LEU A 404 -15.40 -0.05 -29.68
CA LEU A 404 -14.95 0.02 -28.28
C LEU A 404 -14.10 1.27 -28.01
N ALA A 405 -13.21 1.63 -28.93
CA ALA A 405 -12.45 2.88 -28.83
C ALA A 405 -13.36 4.12 -28.90
N GLY A 406 -14.42 4.06 -29.73
CA GLY A 406 -15.46 5.08 -29.81
C GLY A 406 -16.26 5.21 -28.51
N ASP A 407 -16.66 4.09 -27.92
CA ASP A 407 -17.39 4.04 -26.65
C ASP A 407 -16.55 4.56 -25.49
N VAL A 408 -15.28 4.17 -25.43
CA VAL A 408 -14.33 4.69 -24.42
C VAL A 408 -14.09 6.18 -24.60
N ASN A 409 -13.92 6.66 -25.83
CA ASN A 409 -13.74 8.09 -26.10
C ASN A 409 -15.01 8.89 -25.76
N THR A 410 -16.19 8.34 -26.02
CA THR A 410 -17.47 8.96 -25.66
C THR A 410 -17.66 9.00 -24.15
N ALA A 411 -17.35 7.91 -23.43
CA ALA A 411 -17.39 7.86 -21.98
C ALA A 411 -16.40 8.84 -21.33
N LEU A 412 -15.18 8.95 -21.89
CA LEU A 412 -14.21 9.96 -21.46
C LEU A 412 -14.73 11.38 -21.71
N GLN A 413 -15.32 11.67 -22.88
CA GLN A 413 -15.91 12.98 -23.15
C GLN A 413 -17.05 13.33 -22.19
N ASP A 414 -17.88 12.36 -21.81
CA ASP A 414 -18.97 12.59 -20.85
C ASP A 414 -18.44 12.84 -19.43
N ILE A 415 -17.40 12.12 -18.99
CA ILE A 415 -16.69 12.40 -17.74
C ILE A 415 -16.12 13.82 -17.75
N TRP A 416 -15.49 14.24 -18.85
CA TRP A 416 -14.91 15.58 -19.00
C TRP A 416 -16.00 16.68 -19.00
N ARG A 417 -17.15 16.45 -19.64
CA ARG A 417 -18.31 17.37 -19.57
C ARG A 417 -18.86 17.48 -18.16
N GLU A 418 -18.90 16.38 -17.41
CA GLU A 418 -19.36 16.40 -16.03
C GLU A 418 -18.38 17.16 -15.12
N GLU A 419 -17.08 17.00 -15.32
CA GLU A 419 -16.07 17.81 -14.61
C GLU A 419 -16.16 19.30 -14.98
N ASP A 420 -16.26 19.65 -16.27
CA ASP A 420 -16.41 21.05 -16.72
C ASP A 420 -17.67 21.71 -16.12
N LYS A 421 -18.76 20.95 -16.01
CA LYS A 421 -19.97 21.42 -15.32
C LYS A 421 -19.72 21.67 -13.84
N ARG A 422 -19.01 20.76 -13.14
CA ARG A 422 -18.64 20.96 -11.73
C ARG A 422 -17.74 22.18 -11.54
N TYR A 423 -16.82 22.43 -12.46
CA TYR A 423 -15.98 23.63 -12.44
C TYR A 423 -16.80 24.91 -12.59
N LYS A 424 -17.76 24.94 -13.53
CA LYS A 424 -18.67 26.08 -13.70
C LYS A 424 -19.55 26.32 -12.47
N ASP A 425 -20.09 25.25 -11.87
CA ASP A 425 -20.88 25.34 -10.65
C ASP A 425 -20.03 25.87 -9.47
N LEU A 426 -18.75 25.47 -9.40
CA LEU A 426 -17.81 25.94 -8.39
C LEU A 426 -17.45 27.42 -8.57
N ASP A 427 -17.27 27.87 -9.81
CA ASP A 427 -16.97 29.26 -10.15
C ASP A 427 -18.13 30.21 -9.77
N VAL A 428 -19.37 29.78 -10.02
CA VAL A 428 -20.57 30.50 -9.57
C VAL A 428 -20.60 30.63 -8.05
N LEU A 429 -20.30 29.55 -7.31
CA LEU A 429 -20.27 29.56 -5.85
C LEU A 429 -19.14 30.45 -5.30
N LEU A 430 -17.98 30.48 -5.97
CA LEU A 430 -16.86 31.34 -5.61
C LEU A 430 -17.25 32.81 -5.77
N HIS A 431 -17.92 33.15 -6.88
CA HIS A 431 -18.36 34.52 -7.16
C HIS A 431 -19.48 34.98 -6.21
N GLU A 432 -20.41 34.10 -5.83
CA GLU A 432 -21.38 34.36 -4.77
C GLU A 432 -20.70 34.65 -3.41
N LEU A 433 -19.63 33.92 -3.10
CA LEU A 433 -18.87 34.09 -1.86
C LEU A 433 -18.11 35.43 -1.84
N GLU A 434 -17.46 35.80 -2.95
CA GLU A 434 -16.81 37.10 -3.13
C GLU A 434 -17.80 38.25 -2.97
N HIS A 435 -18.97 38.14 -3.60
CA HIS A 435 -20.01 39.17 -3.51
C HIS A 435 -20.58 39.28 -2.07
N GLY A 436 -20.66 38.17 -1.36
CA GLY A 436 -20.99 38.13 0.07
C GLY A 436 -19.95 38.82 0.94
N LEU A 437 -18.66 38.56 0.71
CA LEU A 437 -17.55 39.20 1.44
C LEU A 437 -17.50 40.71 1.19
N GLN A 438 -17.68 41.17 -0.05
CA GLN A 438 -17.77 42.60 -0.37
C GLN A 438 -18.96 43.28 0.30
N ALA A 439 -20.09 42.58 0.45
CA ALA A 439 -21.24 43.11 1.18
C ALA A 439 -20.94 43.26 2.68
N VAL A 440 -20.21 42.30 3.27
CA VAL A 440 -19.73 42.37 4.66
C VAL A 440 -18.79 43.55 4.85
N GLU A 441 -17.83 43.74 3.94
CA GLU A 441 -16.87 44.85 3.98
C GLU A 441 -17.59 46.21 3.93
N ARG A 442 -18.59 46.37 3.05
CA ARG A 442 -19.42 47.58 2.98
C ARG A 442 -20.25 47.79 4.26
N SER A 443 -20.79 46.72 4.84
CA SER A 443 -21.59 46.78 6.08
C SER A 443 -20.72 47.21 7.27
N ILE A 444 -19.51 46.66 7.39
CA ILE A 444 -18.52 47.05 8.42
C ILE A 444 -18.10 48.51 8.23
N GLY A 445 -17.89 48.96 6.99
CA GLY A 445 -17.62 50.37 6.68
C GLY A 445 -18.75 51.32 7.11
N SER A 446 -20.01 50.90 6.98
CA SER A 446 -21.18 51.70 7.37
C SER A 446 -21.41 51.80 8.89
N MET A 447 -20.89 50.84 9.67
CA MET A 447 -21.00 50.83 11.14
C MET A 447 -20.05 51.80 11.86
N GLY A 448 -19.24 52.60 11.13
CA GLY A 448 -18.44 53.67 11.70
C GLY A 448 -17.31 53.21 12.65
N VAL A 449 -16.97 51.92 12.63
CA VAL A 449 -15.86 51.38 13.43
C VAL A 449 -14.55 51.71 12.70
N SER A 450 -13.99 52.88 13.02
CA SER A 450 -12.65 53.28 12.60
C SER A 450 -11.61 52.40 13.31
N PHE A 451 -11.09 51.40 12.61
CA PHE A 451 -9.87 50.69 13.02
C PHE A 451 -8.65 51.56 12.70
N SER A 452 -8.31 52.51 13.58
CA SER A 452 -7.04 53.22 13.50
C SER A 452 -5.91 52.31 13.99
N GLY A 453 -5.12 51.76 13.08
CA GLY A 453 -3.84 51.14 13.44
C GLY A 453 -3.36 49.96 12.59
N THR A 454 -4.17 49.42 11.68
CA THR A 454 -3.71 48.40 10.72
C THR A 454 -4.01 48.86 9.31
N ASN A 455 -2.95 49.11 8.53
CA ASN A 455 -3.04 49.46 7.11
C ASN A 455 -3.65 48.29 6.31
N PHE A 456 -4.98 48.24 6.22
CA PHE A 456 -5.72 47.24 5.42
C PHE A 456 -5.37 47.32 3.93
N GLN A 457 -4.89 48.49 3.46
CA GLN A 457 -4.36 48.68 2.10
C GLN A 457 -3.11 47.84 1.76
N GLN A 458 -2.39 47.31 2.76
CA GLN A 458 -1.22 46.45 2.50
C GLN A 458 -1.57 44.95 2.40
N LEU A 459 -2.77 44.53 2.82
CA LEU A 459 -3.26 43.14 2.71
C LEU A 459 -4.15 42.92 1.48
N ALA A 460 -4.57 43.97 0.77
CA ALA A 460 -5.46 43.92 -0.38
C ALA A 460 -4.78 44.37 -1.70
N SER A 461 -3.52 43.96 -1.93
CA SER A 461 -3.01 43.94 -3.31
C SER A 461 -3.22 42.55 -3.92
N VAL A 462 -4.50 42.18 -4.05
CA VAL A 462 -4.90 41.17 -5.04
C VAL A 462 -4.71 41.82 -6.41
N PRO A 463 -3.99 41.22 -7.36
CA PRO A 463 -3.78 41.85 -8.67
C PRO A 463 -5.13 42.10 -9.35
N GLU A 464 -5.49 43.37 -9.53
CA GLU A 464 -6.58 43.80 -10.42
C GLU A 464 -6.17 43.53 -11.87
N ARG A 465 -6.45 42.32 -12.36
CA ARG A 465 -6.76 41.95 -13.76
C ARG A 465 -6.28 40.54 -14.07
N LEU A 466 -7.22 39.69 -14.44
CA LEU A 466 -7.02 38.34 -14.97
C LEU A 466 -7.01 38.39 -16.51
N ASP A 467 -6.29 39.36 -17.08
CA ASP A 467 -6.08 39.50 -18.53
C ASP A 467 -4.67 39.06 -18.92
N ASP A 468 -4.14 38.01 -18.30
CA ASP A 468 -2.82 37.48 -18.63
C ASP A 468 -2.94 36.55 -19.84
N PRO A 469 -2.50 36.95 -21.05
CA PRO A 469 -2.60 36.12 -22.26
C PRO A 469 -1.82 34.81 -22.13
N ASP A 470 -0.84 34.75 -21.22
CA ASP A 470 -0.11 33.53 -20.89
C ASP A 470 -1.02 32.50 -20.20
N LEU A 471 -2.08 32.92 -19.50
CA LEU A 471 -3.05 32.03 -18.83
C LEU A 471 -4.06 31.42 -19.81
N LEU A 472 -4.42 32.17 -20.85
CA LEU A 472 -5.21 31.68 -22.00
C LEU A 472 -4.38 30.74 -22.89
N GLN A 473 -3.08 31.00 -23.02
CA GLN A 473 -2.15 30.09 -23.72
C GLN A 473 -1.84 28.82 -22.90
N LEU A 474 -1.88 28.91 -21.56
CA LEU A 474 -1.81 27.77 -20.65
C LEU A 474 -3.06 26.89 -20.68
N LEU A 475 -4.24 27.48 -20.91
CA LEU A 475 -5.52 26.76 -21.04
C LEU A 475 -5.66 26.05 -22.39
N LEU A 476 -4.98 26.51 -23.43
CA LEU A 476 -5.01 25.91 -24.78
C LEU A 476 -3.93 24.84 -25.00
N SER A 477 -2.95 24.71 -24.12
CA SER A 477 -1.92 23.64 -24.18
C SER A 477 -2.35 22.46 -23.30
N GLY A 478 -3.31 21.68 -23.82
CA GLY A 478 -3.77 20.45 -23.20
C GLY A 478 -2.72 19.35 -23.31
N GLU A 479 -1.99 19.10 -22.23
CA GLU A 479 -1.52 17.79 -21.80
C GLU A 479 -0.80 17.96 -20.45
N GLU A 480 -1.19 17.14 -19.46
CA GLU A 480 -0.62 17.08 -18.11
C GLU A 480 -0.80 18.34 -17.23
N ARG A 481 -1.90 18.48 -16.46
CA ARG A 481 -1.91 19.15 -15.12
C ARG A 481 -3.29 19.30 -14.43
N GLY A 482 -4.11 18.24 -14.37
CA GLY A 482 -5.26 18.23 -13.44
C GLY A 482 -4.84 18.46 -11.98
N GLY A 483 -3.68 17.94 -11.56
CA GLY A 483 -3.19 18.02 -10.18
C GLY A 483 -2.70 19.41 -9.72
N ALA A 484 -2.15 20.23 -10.62
CA ALA A 484 -1.61 21.54 -10.24
C ALA A 484 -2.72 22.58 -9.99
N CYS A 485 -3.83 22.48 -10.71
CA CYS A 485 -4.98 23.35 -10.52
C CYS A 485 -5.70 23.03 -9.20
N VAL A 486 -5.96 21.75 -8.91
CA VAL A 486 -6.56 21.30 -7.64
C VAL A 486 -5.69 21.71 -6.44
N SER A 487 -4.37 21.56 -6.54
CA SER A 487 -3.44 21.96 -5.47
C SER A 487 -3.45 23.48 -5.22
N ARG A 488 -3.61 24.31 -6.26
CA ARG A 488 -3.72 25.77 -6.11
C ARG A 488 -5.06 26.19 -5.52
N LEU A 489 -6.14 25.50 -5.87
CA LEU A 489 -7.47 25.75 -5.32
C LEU A 489 -7.54 25.38 -3.83
N ASP A 490 -6.99 24.22 -3.45
CA ASP A 490 -6.89 23.79 -2.04
C ASP A 490 -6.03 24.75 -1.21
N ALA A 491 -4.93 25.26 -1.77
CA ALA A 491 -4.09 26.26 -1.11
C ALA A 491 -4.87 27.57 -0.85
N LYS A 492 -5.61 28.08 -1.84
CA LYS A 492 -6.47 29.26 -1.67
C LYS A 492 -7.61 29.02 -0.69
N LEU A 493 -8.24 27.85 -0.71
CA LEU A 493 -9.30 27.48 0.24
C LEU A 493 -8.78 27.44 1.68
N GLY A 494 -7.54 26.97 1.87
CA GLY A 494 -6.83 27.00 3.15
C GLY A 494 -6.57 28.42 3.65
N GLU A 495 -6.07 29.29 2.78
CA GLU A 495 -5.82 30.70 3.10
C GLU A 495 -7.11 31.44 3.49
N LEU A 496 -8.20 31.19 2.75
CA LEU A 496 -9.51 31.80 3.00
C LEU A 496 -10.13 31.34 4.34
N LYS A 497 -9.95 30.06 4.71
CA LYS A 497 -10.34 29.55 6.03
C LYS A 497 -9.56 30.21 7.16
N GLN A 498 -8.25 30.43 6.97
CA GLN A 498 -7.40 31.05 7.97
C GLN A 498 -7.78 32.53 8.18
N GLN A 499 -8.05 33.26 7.10
CA GLN A 499 -8.53 34.65 7.16
C GLN A 499 -9.91 34.75 7.85
N MET A 500 -10.84 33.83 7.54
CA MET A 500 -12.13 33.77 8.24
C MET A 500 -11.99 33.49 9.74
N HIS A 501 -11.07 32.62 10.14
CA HIS A 501 -10.87 32.29 11.55
C HIS A 501 -10.27 33.46 12.34
N GLU A 502 -9.35 34.24 11.74
CA GLU A 502 -8.84 35.48 12.33
C GLU A 502 -9.92 36.56 12.44
N LEU A 503 -10.76 36.73 11.40
CA LEU A 503 -11.87 37.68 11.43
C LEU A 503 -12.92 37.30 12.47
N SER A 504 -13.23 36.01 12.60
CA SER A 504 -14.14 35.49 13.64
C SER A 504 -13.59 35.71 15.05
N GLY A 505 -12.27 35.59 15.24
CA GLY A 505 -11.62 35.86 16.54
C GLY A 505 -11.61 37.35 16.92
N LYS A 506 -11.60 38.26 15.94
CA LYS A 506 -11.61 39.73 16.17
C LYS A 506 -13.01 40.32 16.25
N ALA A 507 -14.01 39.68 15.64
CA ALA A 507 -15.41 40.09 15.66
C ALA A 507 -16.10 39.66 16.97
N GLY A 508 -15.97 40.48 18.01
CA GLY A 508 -16.72 40.31 19.26
C GLY A 508 -18.24 40.52 19.07
N ASP A 509 -19.01 39.52 19.53
CA ASP A 509 -20.42 39.49 19.98
C ASP A 509 -21.54 40.29 19.27
N THR A 510 -21.36 40.77 18.03
CA THR A 510 -22.48 41.33 17.26
C THR A 510 -23.32 40.20 16.63
N ALA A 511 -24.63 40.19 16.91
CA ALA A 511 -25.56 39.14 16.44
C ALA A 511 -25.66 39.05 14.90
N GLU A 512 -25.47 40.19 14.21
CA GLU A 512 -25.50 40.26 12.74
C GLU A 512 -24.30 39.58 12.09
N LEU A 513 -23.10 39.72 12.67
CA LEU A 513 -21.90 39.01 12.20
C LEU A 513 -22.03 37.50 12.42
N ARG A 514 -22.67 37.07 13.51
CA ARG A 514 -22.94 35.64 13.78
C ARG A 514 -23.84 35.01 12.71
N ASP A 515 -24.91 35.68 12.28
CA ASP A 515 -25.80 35.19 11.22
C ASP A 515 -25.08 35.12 9.87
N LEU A 516 -24.22 36.09 9.59
CA LEU A 516 -23.39 36.11 8.38
C LEU A 516 -22.33 35.00 8.36
N PHE A 517 -21.63 34.79 9.48
CA PHE A 517 -20.69 33.67 9.64
C PHE A 517 -21.40 32.32 9.47
N TRP A 518 -22.59 32.18 10.03
CA TRP A 518 -23.40 30.97 9.87
C TRP A 518 -23.78 30.72 8.40
N LYS A 519 -24.18 31.77 7.65
CA LYS A 519 -24.49 31.64 6.21
C LYS A 519 -23.27 31.23 5.38
N VAL A 520 -22.10 31.80 5.66
CA VAL A 520 -20.84 31.44 4.99
C VAL A 520 -20.42 30.02 5.33
N GLU A 521 -20.56 29.60 6.59
CA GLU A 521 -20.25 28.23 7.02
C GLU A 521 -21.20 27.21 6.39
N VAL A 522 -22.49 27.52 6.28
CA VAL A 522 -23.48 26.68 5.60
C VAL A 522 -23.15 26.53 4.11
N ASN A 523 -22.72 27.59 3.43
CA ASN A 523 -22.32 27.53 2.02
C ASN A 523 -21.00 26.76 1.83
N MET A 524 -20.02 26.92 2.72
CA MET A 524 -18.80 26.10 2.77
C MET A 524 -19.11 24.60 2.99
N ARG A 525 -20.10 24.27 3.82
CA ARG A 525 -20.56 22.89 4.01
C ARG A 525 -21.27 22.35 2.77
N LYS A 526 -22.02 23.17 2.03
CA LYS A 526 -22.63 22.76 0.74
C LYS A 526 -21.56 22.47 -0.32
N LEU A 527 -20.52 23.30 -0.39
CA LEU A 527 -19.33 23.08 -1.23
C LEU A 527 -18.61 21.77 -0.89
N ASN A 528 -18.41 21.51 0.40
CA ASN A 528 -17.71 20.30 0.87
C ASN A 528 -18.57 19.02 0.72
N ASN A 529 -19.90 19.16 0.70
CA ASN A 529 -20.86 18.06 0.53
C ASN A 529 -21.34 17.87 -0.91
N GLY A 530 -20.62 18.40 -1.91
CA GLY A 530 -20.90 18.27 -3.35
C GLY A 530 -20.88 16.85 -3.94
N LYS A 531 -21.18 15.80 -3.15
CA LYS A 531 -21.83 14.59 -3.65
C LYS A 531 -23.33 14.82 -3.56
N GLY A 532 -23.95 15.10 -4.71
CA GLY A 532 -25.33 15.57 -4.83
C GLY A 532 -26.35 14.79 -3.99
N VAL A 533 -27.10 15.53 -3.17
CA VAL A 533 -28.44 15.13 -2.72
C VAL A 533 -29.42 16.00 -3.51
N ILE A 534 -30.09 15.40 -4.49
CA ILE A 534 -31.27 15.96 -5.13
C ILE A 534 -32.38 16.00 -4.07
N PRO A 535 -32.95 17.17 -3.71
CA PRO A 535 -34.13 17.18 -2.86
C PRO A 535 -35.34 16.77 -3.70
N MET A 536 -35.79 15.53 -3.52
CA MET A 536 -37.07 15.03 -4.03
C MET A 536 -38.20 15.80 -3.31
N LYS A 537 -38.66 16.91 -3.92
CA LYS A 537 -39.94 17.53 -3.56
C LYS A 537 -41.06 16.66 -4.13
N CYS A 538 -41.60 15.76 -3.30
CA CYS A 538 -42.88 15.11 -3.57
C CYS A 538 -43.97 16.18 -3.73
N PHE A 539 -44.49 16.32 -4.95
CA PHE A 539 -45.81 16.86 -5.20
C PHE A 539 -46.84 15.87 -4.62
N ILE A 540 -47.34 16.15 -3.41
CA ILE A 540 -48.62 15.56 -2.97
C ILE A 540 -49.70 16.46 -3.54
N ARG A 541 -50.29 16.02 -4.66
CA ARG A 541 -51.53 16.57 -5.19
C ARG A 541 -52.67 16.02 -4.32
N GLU A 542 -53.25 16.87 -3.49
CA GLU A 542 -54.51 16.58 -2.80
C GLU A 542 -55.60 16.25 -3.84
N GLN A 543 -56.27 15.12 -3.64
CA GLN A 543 -57.58 14.82 -4.21
C GLN A 543 -58.50 14.33 -3.07
N PRO A 544 -59.80 14.64 -3.13
CA PRO A 544 -60.63 14.84 -1.96
C PRO A 544 -61.26 13.56 -1.39
N LYS A 545 -61.58 13.61 -0.10
CA LYS A 545 -62.43 12.64 0.62
C LYS A 545 -63.72 12.32 -0.14
N PRO A 546 -64.17 11.06 -0.10
CA PRO A 546 -65.57 10.74 -0.09
C PRO A 546 -65.99 10.22 1.29
N GLU A 547 -66.80 11.05 1.94
CA GLU A 547 -68.12 10.73 2.48
C GLU A 547 -68.36 9.42 3.27
N LYS A 548 -68.75 9.65 4.53
CA LYS A 548 -69.34 8.67 5.45
C LYS A 548 -70.61 8.07 4.83
N ARG A 549 -70.74 6.74 4.90
CA ARG A 549 -72.05 6.07 4.87
C ARG A 549 -72.22 5.18 6.09
N GLN A 550 -73.34 5.41 6.76
CA GLN A 550 -73.85 4.84 7.99
C GLN A 550 -74.74 3.62 7.71
N ARG A 551 -74.94 2.77 8.73
CA ARG A 551 -75.88 1.62 8.91
C ARG A 551 -75.31 0.26 8.50
N ARG A 552 -75.53 -0.85 9.21
CA ARG A 552 -76.20 -1.23 10.49
C ARG A 552 -75.72 -2.67 10.84
N PRO A 553 -76.02 -3.20 12.05
CA PRO A 553 -75.52 -4.47 12.56
C PRO A 553 -76.44 -5.66 12.20
N ASP A 554 -75.89 -6.88 12.13
CA ASP A 554 -76.57 -8.14 12.45
C ASP A 554 -75.50 -9.25 12.64
N SER A 555 -75.52 -9.89 13.82
CA SER A 555 -75.82 -11.31 14.09
C SER A 555 -74.56 -12.19 14.06
N ARG A 556 -74.04 -12.64 15.22
CA ARG A 556 -74.32 -13.96 15.82
C ARG A 556 -74.31 -15.08 14.78
N GLU A 557 -73.28 -15.93 14.84
CA GLU A 557 -73.43 -17.38 14.84
C GLU A 557 -72.16 -18.03 15.39
N ASP A 558 -72.39 -19.13 16.08
CA ASP A 558 -71.49 -19.93 16.88
C ASP A 558 -70.67 -20.93 16.02
N ASP A 559 -69.78 -21.62 16.73
CA ASP A 559 -69.28 -22.99 16.51
C ASP A 559 -67.95 -23.25 15.76
N ASP A 560 -67.18 -24.09 16.47
CA ASP A 560 -65.95 -24.86 16.21
C ASP A 560 -64.55 -24.18 16.20
#